data_AF-A0AB36GRF5-F1
#
_entry.id   AF-A0AB36GRF5-F1
#
_cell.length_a   1.000
_cell.length_b   1.000
_cell.length_c   1.000
_cell.angle_alpha   90.00
_cell.angle_beta   90.00
_cell.angle_gamma   90.00
#
_symmetry.space_group_name_H-M   'P 1'
#
loop_
_entity.id
_entity.type
_entity.pdbx_description
1 polymer ?
#
loop_
_entity_poly.entity_id
_entity_poly.type
_entity_poly.pdbx_seq_one_letter_code
_entity_poly.pdbx_strand_id
1 'polypeptide(L)'
;MATLRPRTAVIADAWTAAEIDAPALVNKKGLPLARTQKCLLDPLVFRPRERKHLAKALLNPADAAEMYQLLVDSREALSWTSLWYLEFKEMRQALGISEGNPQELYYPRAYELAITRGAPEGDVSELVSALLDSIHTIGPSTREVMEVLRSKETHDYAEKTWTSSWYNRRVPPQTHGLSERLALALLDQSGERLEAFVATEDVRAIAFEMRDQEGIIEKFLEAIVPKTQTVSLSEKDPLVPPELLGSAFLPLDRTIEQRVRAALIRHRDADSEVGAAEIVIEEIERVVDAFGLHDARSQALFLVGTVIAPQLTPLLHVDSDDGGAAEGFVGELQQRIRREAYVMHLRRQLCAGGAIHPDQTKVVADLQDFWKPWLNRLWSRLHGREIRPRPPAESPKELLTGITRSVILDHRARIRKSLERSS
;
A
#
# COMPACT_ATOMS: atom_id res chain seq x y z
N MET A 1 -32.10 -24.23 8.21
CA MET A 1 -30.90 -23.72 7.48
C MET A 1 -29.90 -23.24 8.51
N ALA A 2 -28.67 -23.74 8.50
CA ALA A 2 -27.63 -23.27 9.41
C ALA A 2 -27.33 -21.78 9.13
N THR A 3 -27.51 -20.92 10.13
CA THR A 3 -27.32 -19.47 10.00
C THR A 3 -25.83 -19.16 9.88
N LEU A 4 -25.43 -18.61 8.73
CA LEU A 4 -24.10 -18.05 8.53
C LEU A 4 -23.91 -16.84 9.45
N ARG A 5 -22.74 -16.72 10.08
CA ARG A 5 -22.44 -15.65 11.03
C ARG A 5 -21.23 -14.82 10.59
N PRO A 6 -21.21 -13.51 10.84
CA PRO A 6 -20.02 -12.68 10.62
C PRO A 6 -18.82 -13.24 11.37
N ARG A 7 -17.67 -13.33 10.68
CA ARG A 7 -16.42 -13.85 11.26
C ARG A 7 -16.02 -13.11 12.53
N THR A 8 -16.17 -11.79 12.55
CA THR A 8 -15.88 -10.94 13.73
C THR A 8 -16.74 -11.29 14.93
N ALA A 9 -18.03 -11.55 14.72
CA ALA A 9 -18.94 -12.00 15.78
C ALA A 9 -18.59 -13.41 16.28
N VAL A 10 -18.22 -14.32 15.38
CA VAL A 10 -17.74 -15.66 15.75
C VAL A 10 -16.47 -15.58 16.61
N ILE A 11 -15.49 -14.75 16.24
CA ILE A 11 -14.26 -14.55 17.03
C ILE A 11 -14.59 -13.97 18.41
N ALA A 12 -15.47 -12.97 18.47
CA ALA A 12 -15.88 -12.36 19.73
C ALA A 12 -16.52 -13.39 20.67
N ASP A 13 -17.51 -14.14 20.19
CA ASP A 13 -18.18 -15.17 20.98
C ASP A 13 -17.23 -16.30 21.39
N ALA A 14 -16.41 -16.77 20.45
CA ALA A 14 -15.46 -17.85 20.70
C ALA A 14 -14.39 -17.44 21.70
N TRP A 15 -13.92 -16.19 21.66
CA TRP A 15 -12.98 -15.65 22.64
C TRP A 15 -13.58 -15.61 24.04
N THR A 16 -14.80 -15.09 24.17
CA THR A 16 -15.50 -15.05 25.45
C THR A 16 -15.76 -16.46 25.98
N ALA A 17 -16.23 -17.38 25.14
CA ALA A 17 -16.48 -18.77 25.52
C ALA A 17 -15.19 -19.53 25.88
N ALA A 18 -14.06 -19.16 25.26
CA ALA A 18 -12.77 -19.76 25.55
C ALA A 18 -12.13 -19.20 26.84
N GLU A 19 -12.76 -18.26 27.55
CA GLU A 19 -12.32 -17.78 28.87
C GLU A 19 -10.83 -17.42 28.93
N ILE A 20 -10.32 -16.74 27.90
CA ILE A 20 -8.91 -16.36 27.80
C ILE A 20 -8.64 -15.14 28.68
N ASP A 21 -7.77 -15.29 29.68
CA ASP A 21 -7.33 -14.19 30.56
C ASP A 21 -6.15 -13.44 29.94
N ALA A 22 -6.47 -12.47 29.08
CA ALA A 22 -5.48 -11.70 28.33
C ALA A 22 -5.82 -10.20 28.28
N PRO A 23 -5.70 -9.47 29.41
CA PRO A 23 -6.14 -8.08 29.53
C PRO A 23 -5.44 -7.13 28.54
N ALA A 24 -4.21 -7.43 28.11
CA ALA A 24 -3.48 -6.58 27.18
C ALA A 24 -3.83 -6.82 25.69
N LEU A 25 -4.65 -7.84 25.42
CA LEU A 25 -5.09 -8.23 24.08
C LEU A 25 -6.55 -7.84 23.78
N VAL A 26 -7.26 -7.27 24.76
CA VAL A 26 -8.70 -6.99 24.68
C VAL A 26 -9.02 -5.50 24.86
N ASN A 27 -10.22 -5.11 24.44
CA ASN A 27 -10.78 -3.79 24.70
C ASN A 27 -11.48 -3.74 26.07
N LYS A 28 -12.07 -2.59 26.42
CA LYS A 28 -12.84 -2.40 27.67
C LYS A 28 -14.03 -3.36 27.85
N LYS A 29 -14.49 -4.02 26.79
CA LYS A 29 -15.58 -5.01 26.81
C LYS A 29 -15.05 -6.45 26.90
N GLY A 30 -13.74 -6.66 27.07
CA GLY A 30 -13.14 -7.99 27.12
C GLY A 30 -13.03 -8.68 25.74
N LEU A 31 -13.28 -7.97 24.64
CA LEU A 31 -13.21 -8.52 23.29
C LEU A 31 -11.86 -8.22 22.64
N PRO A 32 -11.32 -9.12 21.78
CA PRO A 32 -10.05 -8.91 21.09
C PRO A 32 -9.97 -7.58 20.35
N LEU A 33 -8.83 -6.91 20.46
CA LEU A 33 -8.55 -5.73 19.65
C LEU A 33 -8.42 -6.13 18.17
N ALA A 34 -8.70 -5.19 17.26
CA ALA A 34 -8.51 -5.43 15.83
C ALA A 34 -7.07 -5.85 15.48
N ARG A 35 -6.08 -5.33 16.22
CA ARG A 35 -4.69 -5.75 16.09
C ARG A 35 -4.39 -7.10 16.73
N THR A 36 -5.06 -7.48 17.81
CA THR A 36 -4.99 -8.85 18.34
C THR A 36 -5.40 -9.85 17.26
N GLN A 37 -6.50 -9.57 16.55
CA GLN A 37 -6.90 -10.41 15.43
C GLN A 37 -5.85 -10.40 14.30
N LYS A 38 -5.42 -9.22 13.84
CA LYS A 38 -4.54 -9.08 12.66
C LYS A 38 -3.11 -9.58 12.89
N CYS A 39 -2.54 -9.32 14.07
CA CYS A 39 -1.12 -9.50 14.36
C CYS A 39 -0.83 -10.76 15.19
N LEU A 40 -1.85 -11.33 15.84
CA LEU A 40 -1.70 -12.51 16.70
C LEU A 40 -2.60 -13.66 16.23
N LEU A 41 -3.92 -13.50 16.25
CA LEU A 41 -4.84 -14.63 16.01
C LEU A 41 -4.78 -15.13 14.57
N ASP A 42 -4.97 -14.27 13.58
CA ASP A 42 -4.91 -14.67 12.17
C ASP A 42 -3.56 -15.31 11.79
N PRO A 43 -2.39 -14.69 12.07
CA PRO A 43 -1.12 -15.26 11.64
C PRO A 43 -0.67 -16.49 12.45
N LEU A 44 -0.98 -16.58 13.75
CA LEU A 44 -0.33 -17.56 14.63
C LEU A 44 -1.29 -18.65 15.13
N VAL A 45 -2.58 -18.34 15.31
CA VAL A 45 -3.60 -19.27 15.83
C VAL A 45 -4.47 -19.82 14.69
N PHE A 46 -5.21 -18.97 13.98
CA PHE A 46 -6.16 -19.39 12.94
C PHE A 46 -5.50 -19.79 11.63
N ARG A 47 -4.39 -19.13 11.27
CA ARG A 47 -3.59 -19.39 10.07
C ARG A 47 -4.45 -19.55 8.79
N PRO A 48 -5.22 -18.52 8.38
CA PRO A 48 -6.16 -18.60 7.26
C PRO A 48 -5.48 -18.87 5.90
N ARG A 49 -4.15 -18.72 5.81
CA ARG A 49 -3.36 -19.12 4.63
C ARG A 49 -3.39 -20.64 4.44
N GLU A 50 -3.31 -21.39 5.54
CA GLU A 50 -3.40 -22.85 5.60
C GLU A 50 -4.87 -23.29 5.65
N ARG A 51 -5.69 -22.59 6.45
CA ARG A 51 -7.13 -22.88 6.68
C ARG A 51 -8.01 -21.88 5.94
N LYS A 52 -8.04 -21.99 4.60
CA LYS A 52 -8.71 -20.99 3.72
C LYS A 52 -10.21 -20.81 4.02
N HIS A 53 -10.90 -21.82 4.55
CA HIS A 53 -12.31 -21.72 4.92
C HIS A 53 -12.56 -20.76 6.09
N LEU A 54 -11.62 -20.65 7.04
CA LEU A 54 -11.69 -19.71 8.16
C LEU A 54 -11.46 -18.24 7.76
N ALA A 55 -11.05 -17.99 6.51
CA ALA A 55 -10.81 -16.65 5.96
C ALA A 55 -12.07 -15.97 5.37
N LYS A 56 -13.20 -16.69 5.32
CA LYS A 56 -14.46 -16.20 4.78
C LYS A 56 -15.06 -15.11 5.69
N ALA A 57 -15.78 -14.16 5.09
CA ALA A 57 -16.47 -13.10 5.85
C ALA A 57 -17.61 -13.65 6.70
N LEU A 58 -18.27 -14.69 6.19
CA LEU A 58 -19.36 -15.40 6.84
C LEU A 58 -18.92 -16.84 7.07
N LEU A 59 -19.03 -17.30 8.31
CA LEU A 59 -18.67 -18.64 8.74
C LEU A 59 -19.93 -19.48 8.97
N ASN A 60 -19.87 -20.75 8.55
CA ASN A 60 -20.87 -21.74 8.90
C ASN A 60 -20.59 -22.27 10.33
N PRO A 61 -21.53 -23.02 10.94
CA PRO A 61 -21.33 -23.53 12.30
C PRO A 61 -20.11 -24.43 12.50
N ALA A 62 -19.73 -25.23 11.50
CA ALA A 62 -18.55 -26.09 11.58
C ALA A 62 -17.26 -25.25 11.57
N ASP A 63 -17.16 -24.27 10.67
CA ASP A 63 -16.03 -23.33 10.62
C ASP A 63 -15.93 -22.53 11.94
N ALA A 64 -17.07 -22.16 12.54
CA ALA A 64 -17.12 -21.46 13.82
C ALA A 64 -16.67 -22.33 15.01
N ALA A 65 -17.08 -23.61 15.03
CA ALA A 65 -16.66 -24.56 16.05
C ALA A 65 -15.16 -24.85 15.99
N GLU A 66 -14.59 -24.97 14.79
CA GLU A 66 -13.14 -25.11 14.61
C GLU A 66 -12.38 -23.88 15.12
N MET A 67 -12.87 -22.68 14.81
CA MET A 67 -12.25 -21.43 15.28
C MET A 67 -12.28 -21.31 16.81
N TYR A 68 -13.36 -21.76 17.45
CA TYR A 68 -13.43 -21.88 18.90
C TYR A 68 -12.40 -22.88 19.46
N GLN A 69 -12.31 -24.07 18.86
CA GLN A 69 -11.35 -25.07 19.33
C GLN A 69 -9.90 -24.58 19.26
N LEU A 70 -9.52 -23.88 18.18
CA LEU A 70 -8.18 -23.29 18.05
C LEU A 70 -7.87 -22.28 19.16
N LEU A 71 -8.86 -21.51 19.61
CA LEU A 71 -8.71 -20.59 20.74
C LEU A 71 -8.57 -21.32 22.07
N VAL A 72 -9.36 -22.39 22.27
CA VAL A 72 -9.24 -23.24 23.46
C VAL A 72 -7.85 -23.88 23.53
N ASP A 73 -7.38 -24.45 22.42
CA ASP A 73 -6.07 -25.09 22.33
C ASP A 73 -4.91 -24.09 22.56
N SER A 74 -5.15 -22.81 22.24
CA SER A 74 -4.15 -21.73 22.40
C SER A 74 -4.36 -20.89 23.66
N ARG A 75 -5.30 -21.26 24.55
CA ARG A 75 -5.75 -20.42 25.68
C ARG A 75 -4.61 -19.98 26.59
N GLU A 76 -3.78 -20.92 27.04
CA GLU A 76 -2.64 -20.63 27.93
C GLU A 76 -1.60 -19.75 27.23
N ALA A 77 -1.20 -20.11 26.01
CA ALA A 77 -0.25 -19.33 25.22
C ALA A 77 -0.73 -17.88 25.02
N LEU A 78 -2.02 -17.66 24.74
CA LEU A 78 -2.60 -16.33 24.59
C LEU A 78 -2.62 -15.55 25.90
N SER A 79 -2.86 -16.22 27.03
CA SER A 79 -2.82 -15.60 28.36
C SER A 79 -1.39 -15.18 28.72
N TRP A 80 -0.41 -16.04 28.53
CA TRP A 80 1.01 -15.71 28.73
C TRP A 80 1.53 -14.67 27.75
N THR A 81 1.03 -14.65 26.51
CA THR A 81 1.35 -13.60 25.53
C THR A 81 0.93 -12.22 26.05
N SER A 82 -0.22 -12.13 26.71
CA SER A 82 -0.65 -10.88 27.34
C SER A 82 0.33 -10.42 28.41
N LEU A 83 0.86 -11.33 29.22
CA LEU A 83 1.84 -11.02 30.27
C LEU A 83 3.18 -10.57 29.66
N TRP A 84 3.75 -11.35 28.73
CA TRP A 84 4.98 -10.97 28.02
C TRP A 84 4.86 -9.62 27.32
N TYR A 85 3.70 -9.31 26.73
CA TYR A 85 3.50 -8.01 26.09
C TYR A 85 3.50 -6.84 27.08
N LEU A 86 3.08 -7.04 28.34
CA LEU A 86 3.19 -6.02 29.37
C LEU A 86 4.66 -5.76 29.73
N GLU A 87 5.49 -6.81 29.85
CA GLU A 87 6.95 -6.68 30.05
C GLU A 87 7.60 -5.86 28.93
N PHE A 88 7.28 -6.16 27.67
CA PHE A 88 7.74 -5.37 26.53
C PHE A 88 7.29 -3.90 26.62
N LYS A 89 6.07 -3.64 27.08
CA LYS A 89 5.53 -2.27 27.16
C LYS A 89 6.23 -1.46 28.25
N GLU A 90 6.48 -2.08 29.39
CA GLU A 90 7.20 -1.47 30.51
C GLU A 90 8.65 -1.18 30.15
N MET A 91 9.37 -2.16 29.60
CA MET A 91 10.76 -1.95 29.17
C MET A 91 10.86 -0.93 28.03
N ARG A 92 9.93 -0.94 27.07
CA ARG A 92 9.85 0.08 26.01
C ARG A 92 9.76 1.48 26.59
N GLN A 93 8.93 1.65 27.63
CA GLN A 93 8.77 2.93 28.31
C GLN A 93 10.04 3.33 29.07
N ALA A 94 10.67 2.38 29.78
CA ALA A 94 11.92 2.62 30.50
C ALA A 94 13.07 3.05 29.57
N LEU A 95 13.15 2.46 28.38
CA LEU A 95 14.12 2.81 27.33
C LEU A 95 13.74 4.05 26.52
N GLY A 96 12.59 4.67 26.78
CA GLY A 96 12.14 5.87 26.03
C GLY A 96 11.84 5.62 24.55
N ILE A 97 11.64 4.37 24.13
CA ILE A 97 11.37 4.01 22.74
C ILE A 97 9.98 4.53 22.38
N SER A 98 9.90 5.45 21.43
CA SER A 98 8.63 6.04 20.95
C SER A 98 8.21 5.54 19.58
N GLU A 99 9.09 4.85 18.87
CA GLU A 99 8.87 4.40 17.50
C GLU A 99 8.07 3.08 17.41
N GLY A 100 7.46 2.86 16.22
CA GLY A 100 6.74 1.64 15.89
C GLY A 100 5.40 1.47 16.61
N ASN A 101 4.52 0.63 16.05
CA ASN A 101 3.31 0.22 16.76
C ASN A 101 3.64 -0.98 17.68
N PRO A 102 3.53 -0.85 19.01
CA PRO A 102 3.93 -1.93 19.93
C PRO A 102 3.21 -3.26 19.68
N GLN A 103 1.93 -3.22 19.27
CA GLN A 103 1.15 -4.44 19.02
C GLN A 103 1.64 -5.17 17.77
N GLU A 104 2.03 -4.43 16.73
CA GLU A 104 2.52 -5.04 15.49
C GLU A 104 3.91 -5.63 15.68
N LEU A 105 4.77 -4.95 16.46
CA LEU A 105 6.15 -5.38 16.70
C LEU A 105 6.25 -6.49 17.75
N TYR A 106 5.48 -6.41 18.84
CA TYR A 106 5.75 -7.24 20.02
C TYR A 106 4.77 -8.39 20.18
N TYR A 107 3.56 -8.37 19.61
CA TYR A 107 2.64 -9.52 19.73
C TYR A 107 3.25 -10.83 19.19
N PRO A 108 3.91 -10.87 18.02
CA PRO A 108 4.52 -12.10 17.54
C PRO A 108 5.63 -12.61 18.46
N ARG A 109 6.47 -11.71 18.99
CA ARG A 109 7.57 -12.05 19.90
C ARG A 109 7.09 -12.48 21.28
N ALA A 110 6.08 -11.81 21.82
CA ALA A 110 5.43 -12.21 23.07
C ALA A 110 4.78 -13.59 22.96
N TYR A 111 4.18 -13.92 21.80
CA TYR A 111 3.60 -15.24 21.56
C TYR A 111 4.66 -16.33 21.38
N GLU A 112 5.77 -16.01 20.71
CA GLU A 112 6.93 -16.89 20.62
C GLU A 112 7.49 -17.22 22.01
N LEU A 113 7.65 -16.21 22.87
CA LEU A 113 8.08 -16.41 24.26
C LEU A 113 7.06 -17.22 25.07
N ALA A 114 5.76 -16.94 24.90
CA ALA A 114 4.71 -17.70 25.56
C ALA A 114 4.78 -19.20 25.22
N ILE A 115 5.01 -19.56 23.95
CA ILE A 115 5.12 -20.96 23.52
C ILE A 115 6.43 -21.59 23.99
N THR A 116 7.54 -20.86 23.88
CA THR A 116 8.88 -21.42 24.13
C THR A 116 9.29 -21.43 25.60
N ARG A 117 8.76 -20.50 26.39
CA ARG A 117 9.15 -20.28 27.80
C ARG A 117 7.99 -20.28 28.79
N GLY A 118 6.73 -20.29 28.33
CA GLY A 118 5.59 -20.20 29.21
C GLY A 118 5.33 -18.76 29.69
N ALA A 119 4.82 -18.59 30.91
CA ALA A 119 4.65 -17.28 31.53
C ALA A 119 6.01 -16.59 31.78
N PRO A 120 6.07 -15.25 31.80
CA PRO A 120 7.25 -14.56 32.31
C PRO A 120 7.40 -14.88 33.82
N GLU A 121 8.50 -15.52 34.18
CA GLU A 121 8.86 -15.87 35.55
C GLU A 121 10.19 -15.22 35.93
N GLY A 122 10.28 -14.64 37.13
CA GLY A 122 11.48 -13.96 37.61
C GLY A 122 11.75 -12.62 36.94
N ASP A 123 12.99 -12.14 37.05
CA ASP A 123 13.44 -10.92 36.36
C ASP A 123 13.79 -11.25 34.91
N VAL A 124 12.96 -10.76 33.98
CA VAL A 124 13.12 -10.93 32.53
C VAL A 124 13.64 -9.66 31.84
N SER A 125 14.04 -8.64 32.61
CA SER A 125 14.39 -7.31 32.11
C SER A 125 15.51 -7.34 31.07
N GLU A 126 16.58 -8.08 31.34
CA GLU A 126 17.72 -8.19 30.44
C GLU A 126 17.33 -8.82 29.09
N LEU A 127 16.55 -9.91 29.15
CA LEU A 127 16.04 -10.59 27.96
C LEU A 127 15.15 -9.66 27.13
N VAL A 128 14.19 -8.99 27.77
CA VAL A 128 13.25 -8.09 27.09
C VAL A 128 13.97 -6.88 26.50
N SER A 129 14.96 -6.34 27.23
CA SER A 129 15.83 -5.26 26.76
C SER A 129 16.61 -5.66 25.50
N ALA A 130 17.29 -6.82 25.53
CA ALA A 130 18.03 -7.33 24.37
C ALA A 130 17.12 -7.60 23.15
N LEU A 131 15.90 -8.10 23.39
CA LEU A 131 14.92 -8.28 22.31
C LEU A 131 14.44 -6.94 21.75
N LEU A 132 14.18 -5.94 22.59
CA LEU A 132 13.82 -4.59 22.14
C LEU A 132 14.95 -3.95 21.35
N ASP A 133 16.20 -4.09 21.80
CA ASP A 133 17.39 -3.66 21.07
C ASP A 133 17.42 -4.33 19.68
N SER A 134 17.26 -5.66 19.60
CA SER A 134 17.20 -6.35 18.30
C SER A 134 16.06 -5.88 17.37
N ILE A 135 14.95 -5.39 17.93
CA ILE A 135 13.78 -4.91 17.16
C ILE A 135 13.97 -3.46 16.68
N HIS A 136 14.70 -2.64 17.45
CA HIS A 136 14.77 -1.19 17.26
C HIS A 136 16.14 -0.66 16.84
N THR A 137 17.20 -1.43 16.97
CA THR A 137 18.59 -1.01 16.68
C THR A 137 19.00 -1.26 15.22
N ILE A 138 18.07 -1.74 14.39
CA ILE A 138 18.28 -1.88 12.94
C ILE A 138 17.77 -0.62 12.23
N GLY A 139 18.71 0.20 11.77
CA GLY A 139 18.45 1.43 11.01
C GLY A 139 17.92 2.60 11.86
N PRO A 140 17.76 3.79 11.24
CA PRO A 140 17.33 5.00 11.94
C PRO A 140 15.85 4.93 12.33
N SER A 141 15.50 5.62 13.41
CA SER A 141 14.13 5.77 13.84
C SER A 141 13.39 6.86 13.06
N THR A 142 12.06 6.74 12.99
CA THR A 142 11.16 7.78 12.46
C THR A 142 11.42 9.13 13.15
N ARG A 143 11.74 9.14 14.45
CA ARG A 143 12.06 10.39 15.16
C ARG A 143 13.32 11.04 14.61
N GLU A 144 14.40 10.29 14.46
CA GLU A 144 15.68 10.79 13.94
C GLU A 144 15.54 11.30 12.50
N VAL A 145 14.83 10.56 11.65
CA VAL A 145 14.49 11.02 10.28
C VAL A 145 13.75 12.36 10.32
N MET A 146 12.78 12.52 11.21
CA MET A 146 12.02 13.77 11.33
C MET A 146 12.82 14.92 11.95
N GLU A 147 13.80 14.62 12.80
CA GLU A 147 14.76 15.60 13.31
C GLU A 147 15.67 16.10 12.19
N VAL A 148 16.19 15.19 11.35
CA VAL A 148 16.96 15.56 10.16
C VAL A 148 16.12 16.38 9.19
N LEU A 149 14.91 15.94 8.83
CA LEU A 149 14.04 16.66 7.88
C LEU A 149 13.72 18.10 8.32
N ARG A 150 13.68 18.36 9.63
CA ARG A 150 13.44 19.70 10.19
C ARG A 150 14.71 20.53 10.38
N SER A 151 15.88 19.94 10.17
CA SER A 151 17.15 20.62 10.34
C SER A 151 17.32 21.72 9.29
N LYS A 152 17.97 22.81 9.68
CA LYS A 152 18.27 23.91 8.75
C LYS A 152 19.17 23.41 7.62
N GLU A 153 20.10 22.52 7.95
CA GLU A 153 21.05 21.90 7.02
C GLU A 153 20.33 21.15 5.90
N THR A 154 19.29 20.37 6.22
CA THR A 154 18.47 19.69 5.22
C THR A 154 17.69 20.67 4.35
N HIS A 155 17.09 21.71 4.93
CA HIS A 155 16.38 22.74 4.17
C HIS A 155 17.33 23.46 3.19
N ASP A 156 18.49 23.91 3.67
CA ASP A 156 19.50 24.61 2.86
C ASP A 156 20.05 23.69 1.75
N TYR A 157 20.33 22.42 2.07
CA TYR A 157 20.77 21.43 1.08
C TYR A 157 19.72 21.24 -0.01
N ALA A 158 18.46 21.10 0.38
CA ALA A 158 17.40 20.82 -0.55
C ALA A 158 17.10 22.03 -1.44
N GLU A 159 17.08 23.26 -0.91
CA GLU A 159 16.98 24.52 -1.68
C GLU A 159 18.06 24.61 -2.76
N LYS A 160 19.30 24.28 -2.39
CA LYS A 160 20.42 24.21 -3.35
C LYS A 160 20.19 23.14 -4.42
N THR A 161 19.68 21.97 -4.04
CA THR A 161 19.38 20.87 -4.97
C THR A 161 18.26 21.24 -5.94
N TRP A 162 17.15 21.84 -5.48
CA TRP A 162 16.09 22.31 -6.38
C TRP A 162 16.58 23.39 -7.33
N THR A 163 17.33 24.37 -6.83
CA THR A 163 17.91 25.42 -7.67
C THR A 163 18.81 24.84 -8.76
N SER A 164 19.73 23.94 -8.41
CA SER A 164 20.70 23.39 -9.36
C SER A 164 20.12 22.34 -10.30
N SER A 165 19.19 21.51 -9.83
CA SER A 165 18.79 20.27 -10.51
C SER A 165 17.31 20.19 -10.87
N TRP A 166 16.44 21.00 -10.27
CA TRP A 166 15.04 21.11 -10.69
C TRP A 166 14.87 22.24 -11.70
N TYR A 167 15.24 23.47 -11.33
CA TYR A 167 14.99 24.66 -12.13
C TYR A 167 16.06 24.93 -13.21
N ASN A 168 17.33 24.61 -12.94
CA ASN A 168 18.44 24.87 -13.88
C ASN A 168 18.82 23.65 -14.74
N ARG A 169 17.95 22.64 -14.83
CA ARG A 169 18.23 21.39 -15.55
C ARG A 169 18.01 21.56 -17.05
N ARG A 170 18.81 20.86 -17.85
CA ARG A 170 18.60 20.75 -19.30
C ARG A 170 17.61 19.65 -19.61
N VAL A 171 16.56 19.99 -20.35
CA VAL A 171 15.59 19.03 -20.89
C VAL A 171 16.29 18.21 -21.99
N PRO A 172 16.33 16.87 -21.90
CA PRO A 172 16.81 16.02 -22.98
C PRO A 172 15.85 16.13 -24.17
N PRO A 173 16.32 15.93 -25.42
CA PRO A 173 15.46 16.03 -26.58
C PRO A 173 14.32 15.02 -26.51
N GLN A 174 13.10 15.44 -26.86
CA GLN A 174 11.98 14.50 -26.98
C GLN A 174 12.29 13.43 -28.02
N THR A 175 11.88 12.21 -27.70
CA THR A 175 11.97 11.11 -28.65
C THR A 175 10.74 11.13 -29.55
N HIS A 176 10.94 11.43 -30.84
CA HIS A 176 9.86 11.48 -31.81
C HIS A 176 9.12 10.14 -31.90
N GLY A 177 7.78 10.18 -32.01
CA GLY A 177 6.94 8.99 -32.15
C GLY A 177 6.73 8.16 -30.88
N LEU A 178 7.08 8.70 -29.69
CA LEU A 178 6.99 7.98 -28.42
C LEU A 178 5.55 7.57 -28.08
N SER A 179 4.58 8.46 -28.32
CA SER A 179 3.14 8.21 -28.15
C SER A 179 2.66 7.03 -28.99
N GLU A 180 3.04 6.98 -30.27
CA GLU A 180 2.64 5.96 -31.22
C GLU A 180 3.23 4.59 -30.87
N ARG A 181 4.51 4.56 -30.46
CA ARG A 181 5.14 3.32 -29.99
C ARG A 181 4.49 2.80 -28.72
N LEU A 182 4.16 3.68 -27.77
CA LEU A 182 3.43 3.30 -26.57
C LEU A 182 2.02 2.77 -26.90
N ALA A 183 1.29 3.45 -27.80
CA ALA A 183 -0.01 2.99 -28.26
C ALA A 183 0.07 1.57 -28.84
N LEU A 184 1.04 1.32 -29.73
CA LEU A 184 1.27 0.00 -30.32
C LEU A 184 1.70 -1.06 -29.29
N ALA A 185 2.44 -0.67 -28.27
CA ALA A 185 2.85 -1.56 -27.18
C ALA A 185 1.65 -1.98 -26.31
N LEU A 186 0.69 -1.08 -26.08
CA LEU A 186 -0.52 -1.37 -25.29
C LEU A 186 -1.53 -2.26 -26.04
N LEU A 187 -1.55 -2.20 -27.38
CA LEU A 187 -2.39 -3.06 -28.22
C LEU A 187 -1.88 -4.51 -28.30
N ASP A 188 -0.59 -4.73 -28.05
CA ASP A 188 0.01 -6.06 -28.10
C ASP A 188 -0.39 -6.93 -26.90
N GLN A 189 -1.16 -7.98 -27.19
CA GLN A 189 -1.64 -8.92 -26.17
C GLN A 189 -0.53 -9.80 -25.61
N SER A 190 0.53 -10.06 -26.37
CA SER A 190 1.66 -10.88 -25.88
C SER A 190 2.42 -10.19 -24.76
N GLY A 191 2.49 -8.85 -24.80
CA GLY A 191 3.26 -8.02 -23.88
C GLY A 191 4.71 -7.84 -24.28
N GLU A 192 5.19 -8.49 -25.33
CA GLU A 192 6.58 -8.37 -25.80
C GLU A 192 6.94 -6.94 -26.20
N ARG A 193 6.01 -6.23 -26.87
CA ARG A 193 6.23 -4.82 -27.21
C ARG A 193 6.24 -3.92 -25.99
N LEU A 194 5.46 -4.26 -24.96
CA LEU A 194 5.47 -3.52 -23.70
C LEU A 194 6.77 -3.74 -22.93
N GLU A 195 7.30 -4.97 -22.91
CA GLU A 195 8.64 -5.27 -22.39
C GLU A 195 9.71 -4.46 -23.11
N ALA A 196 9.70 -4.49 -24.45
CA ALA A 196 10.67 -3.75 -25.26
C ALA A 196 10.59 -2.24 -25.00
N PHE A 197 9.38 -1.68 -24.97
CA PHE A 197 9.15 -0.25 -24.66
C PHE A 197 9.77 0.12 -23.31
N VAL A 198 9.43 -0.62 -22.25
CA VAL A 198 9.90 -0.36 -20.89
C VAL A 198 11.41 -0.54 -20.74
N ALA A 199 12.02 -1.43 -21.54
CA ALA A 199 13.45 -1.70 -21.49
C ALA A 199 14.30 -0.68 -22.25
N THR A 200 13.75 0.01 -23.25
CA THR A 200 14.55 0.76 -24.24
C THR A 200 14.20 2.23 -24.36
N GLU A 201 12.95 2.63 -24.07
CA GLU A 201 12.51 3.99 -24.31
C GLU A 201 12.95 4.95 -23.20
N ASP A 202 13.51 6.08 -23.61
CA ASP A 202 13.84 7.18 -22.71
C ASP A 202 12.66 8.14 -22.60
N VAL A 203 12.00 8.10 -21.44
CA VAL A 203 10.80 8.90 -21.16
C VAL A 203 11.10 10.18 -20.37
N ARG A 204 12.38 10.46 -20.07
CA ARG A 204 12.77 11.55 -19.17
C ARG A 204 12.40 12.93 -19.71
N ALA A 205 12.39 13.11 -21.02
CA ALA A 205 12.00 14.37 -21.66
C ALA A 205 10.60 14.82 -21.21
N ILE A 206 9.60 13.93 -21.24
CA ILE A 206 8.23 14.22 -20.80
C ILE A 206 8.22 14.67 -19.34
N ALA A 207 8.90 13.93 -18.46
CA ALA A 207 8.90 14.24 -17.03
C ALA A 207 9.53 15.60 -16.71
N PHE A 208 10.55 16.01 -17.47
CA PHE A 208 11.21 17.30 -17.27
C PHE A 208 10.43 18.44 -17.89
N GLU A 209 9.82 18.26 -19.06
CA GLU A 209 8.95 19.27 -19.67
C GLU A 209 7.75 19.62 -18.80
N MET A 210 7.21 18.66 -18.05
CA MET A 210 6.15 18.92 -17.07
C MET A 210 6.55 19.94 -15.99
N ARG A 211 7.84 20.21 -15.77
CA ARG A 211 8.32 21.22 -14.80
C ARG A 211 8.33 22.63 -15.38
N ASP A 212 8.40 22.72 -16.72
CA ASP A 212 8.57 23.99 -17.43
C ASP A 212 7.30 24.43 -18.16
N GLN A 213 6.41 23.48 -18.50
CA GLN A 213 5.25 23.71 -19.36
C GLN A 213 3.99 23.05 -18.82
N GLU A 214 2.87 23.76 -18.97
CA GLU A 214 1.54 23.28 -18.63
C GLU A 214 1.00 22.27 -19.66
N GLY A 215 0.19 21.33 -19.17
CA GLY A 215 -0.59 20.40 -19.98
C GLY A 215 0.24 19.37 -20.76
N ILE A 216 1.50 19.12 -20.39
CA ILE A 216 2.36 18.15 -21.09
C ILE A 216 1.76 16.73 -21.05
N ILE A 217 1.26 16.31 -19.88
CA ILE A 217 0.62 15.00 -19.75
C ILE A 217 -0.73 14.94 -20.46
N GLU A 218 -1.52 16.00 -20.42
CA GLU A 218 -2.79 16.06 -21.14
C GLU A 218 -2.56 15.89 -22.65
N LYS A 219 -1.65 16.68 -23.23
CA LYS A 219 -1.25 16.56 -24.65
C LYS A 219 -0.73 15.17 -25.00
N PHE A 220 0.11 14.58 -24.14
CA PHE A 220 0.64 13.23 -24.37
C PHE A 220 -0.46 12.16 -24.32
N LEU A 221 -1.42 12.30 -23.40
CA LEU A 221 -2.56 11.40 -23.31
C LEU A 221 -3.49 11.55 -24.51
N GLU A 222 -3.82 12.77 -24.93
CA GLU A 222 -4.67 13.05 -26.10
C GLU A 222 -4.10 12.45 -27.39
N ALA A 223 -2.77 12.44 -27.55
CA ALA A 223 -2.08 11.82 -28.68
C ALA A 223 -2.26 10.29 -28.75
N ILE A 224 -2.56 9.64 -27.62
CA ILE A 224 -2.73 8.18 -27.53
C ILE A 224 -4.21 7.81 -27.44
N VAL A 225 -4.97 8.53 -26.60
CA VAL A 225 -6.37 8.24 -26.30
C VAL A 225 -7.18 9.55 -26.26
N PRO A 226 -7.82 9.93 -27.39
CA PRO A 226 -8.46 11.24 -27.53
C PRO A 226 -9.67 11.52 -26.62
N LYS A 227 -10.24 10.49 -25.98
CA LYS A 227 -11.42 10.60 -25.10
C LYS A 227 -11.22 9.74 -23.86
N THR A 228 -10.68 10.33 -22.79
CA THR A 228 -10.52 9.65 -21.50
C THR A 228 -10.85 10.56 -20.33
N GLN A 229 -10.95 9.97 -19.15
CA GLN A 229 -11.09 10.73 -17.91
C GLN A 229 -9.86 11.61 -17.69
N THR A 230 -10.06 12.87 -17.32
CA THR A 230 -8.98 13.76 -16.90
C THR A 230 -8.26 13.19 -15.68
N VAL A 231 -6.92 13.12 -15.76
CA VAL A 231 -6.05 12.65 -14.68
C VAL A 231 -5.03 13.70 -14.32
N SER A 232 -4.70 13.79 -13.03
CA SER A 232 -3.71 14.72 -12.52
C SER A 232 -2.63 13.94 -11.78
N LEU A 233 -1.36 14.16 -12.13
CA LEU A 233 -0.22 13.56 -11.43
C LEU A 233 0.26 14.41 -10.24
N SER A 234 -0.07 15.71 -10.27
CA SER A 234 0.23 16.73 -9.28
C SER A 234 -0.92 17.74 -9.23
N GLU A 235 -1.11 18.42 -8.09
CA GLU A 235 -2.00 19.57 -7.92
C GLU A 235 -1.44 20.84 -8.59
N LYS A 236 -0.15 20.83 -8.96
CA LYS A 236 0.55 21.94 -9.61
C LYS A 236 0.91 21.54 -11.05
N ASP A 237 0.58 22.41 -11.98
CA ASP A 237 0.97 22.32 -13.38
C ASP A 237 1.39 23.74 -13.82
N PRO A 238 2.67 23.99 -14.15
CA PRO A 238 3.80 23.06 -14.18
C PRO A 238 4.18 22.50 -12.79
N LEU A 239 4.94 21.41 -12.79
CA LEU A 239 5.40 20.75 -11.56
C LEU A 239 6.35 21.65 -10.78
N VAL A 240 6.04 21.84 -9.51
CA VAL A 240 6.97 22.39 -8.52
C VAL A 240 7.66 21.26 -7.75
N PRO A 241 8.83 21.51 -7.15
CA PRO A 241 9.43 20.52 -6.29
C PRO A 241 8.56 20.21 -5.07
N PRO A 242 8.55 18.96 -4.59
CA PRO A 242 7.71 18.56 -3.46
C PRO A 242 8.19 19.19 -2.16
N GLU A 243 7.25 19.45 -1.26
CA GLU A 243 7.55 19.93 0.09
C GLU A 243 8.35 18.90 0.89
N LEU A 244 9.19 19.36 1.81
CA LEU A 244 9.93 18.46 2.71
C LEU A 244 9.02 17.72 3.69
N LEU A 245 8.02 18.42 4.23
CA LEU A 245 7.16 17.99 5.32
C LEU A 245 5.69 18.08 4.91
N GLY A 246 4.84 17.33 5.61
CA GLY A 246 3.40 17.38 5.39
C GLY A 246 2.89 16.20 4.58
N SER A 247 1.71 16.36 3.98
CA SER A 247 1.02 15.27 3.32
C SER A 247 0.39 15.70 2.00
N ALA A 248 0.68 14.93 0.95
CA ALA A 248 -0.02 15.02 -0.31
C ALA A 248 -0.62 13.68 -0.73
N PHE A 249 -1.58 13.73 -1.64
CA PHE A 249 -2.33 12.55 -2.11
C PHE A 249 -1.96 12.11 -3.52
N LEU A 250 -1.55 13.03 -4.40
CA LEU A 250 -1.18 12.67 -5.77
C LEU A 250 0.27 12.14 -5.82
N PRO A 251 0.59 11.25 -6.77
CA PRO A 251 1.88 10.57 -6.81
C PRO A 251 3.09 11.51 -6.80
N LEU A 252 3.04 12.60 -7.57
CA LEU A 252 4.20 13.49 -7.73
C LEU A 252 4.29 14.58 -6.66
N ASP A 253 3.20 14.83 -5.91
CA ASP A 253 3.18 15.79 -4.80
C ASP A 253 3.70 15.22 -3.48
N ARG A 254 3.93 13.90 -3.42
CA ARG A 254 4.36 13.23 -2.19
C ARG A 254 5.59 13.91 -1.60
N THR A 255 5.43 14.35 -0.36
CA THR A 255 6.47 15.07 0.38
C THR A 255 7.68 14.16 0.63
N ILE A 256 8.84 14.76 0.90
CA ILE A 256 10.04 13.98 1.28
C ILE A 256 9.75 13.16 2.54
N GLU A 257 9.00 13.69 3.52
CA GLU A 257 8.53 12.94 4.68
C GLU A 257 7.78 11.64 4.29
N GLN A 258 6.80 11.73 3.39
CA GLN A 258 6.00 10.57 2.98
C GLN A 258 6.86 9.51 2.26
N ARG A 259 7.82 9.97 1.45
CA ARG A 259 8.74 9.12 0.68
C ARG A 259 9.74 8.41 1.58
N VAL A 260 10.42 9.17 2.45
CA VAL A 260 11.40 8.63 3.41
C VAL A 260 10.75 7.71 4.42
N ARG A 261 9.52 8.00 4.91
CA ARG A 261 8.81 7.08 5.81
C ARG A 261 8.54 5.72 5.14
N ALA A 262 8.22 5.72 3.85
CA ALA A 262 8.06 4.48 3.09
C ALA A 262 9.40 3.77 2.83
N ALA A 263 10.51 4.52 2.75
CA ALA A 263 11.86 3.98 2.64
C ALA A 263 12.34 3.36 3.95
N LEU A 264 12.11 4.03 5.08
CA LEU A 264 12.51 3.61 6.41
C LEU A 264 11.99 2.22 6.77
N ILE A 265 10.71 1.97 6.49
CA ILE A 265 10.09 0.64 6.67
C ILE A 265 10.88 -0.44 5.91
N ARG A 266 11.40 -0.12 4.72
CA ARG A 266 12.12 -1.07 3.87
C ARG A 266 13.59 -1.22 4.23
N HIS A 267 14.25 -0.18 4.71
CA HIS A 267 15.62 -0.27 5.23
C HIS A 267 15.65 -1.13 6.49
N ARG A 268 14.65 -0.99 7.37
CA ARG A 268 14.47 -1.86 8.55
C ARG A 268 14.22 -3.32 8.16
N ASP A 269 13.43 -3.58 7.13
CA ASP A 269 13.20 -4.93 6.60
C ASP A 269 14.44 -5.56 5.92
N ALA A 270 15.47 -4.75 5.63
CA ALA A 270 16.65 -5.15 4.87
C ALA A 270 17.95 -5.17 5.70
N ASP A 271 17.85 -5.04 7.02
CA ASP A 271 18.99 -4.96 7.95
C ASP A 271 20.07 -3.95 7.52
N SER A 272 19.62 -2.81 6.99
CA SER A 272 20.49 -1.78 6.39
C SER A 272 21.04 -0.82 7.45
N GLU A 273 22.36 -0.63 7.49
CA GLU A 273 23.06 0.31 8.40
C GLU A 273 23.00 1.79 7.95
N VAL A 274 22.19 2.11 6.93
CA VAL A 274 22.09 3.46 6.34
C VAL A 274 21.51 4.45 7.35
N GLY A 275 22.20 5.56 7.61
CA GLY A 275 21.80 6.56 8.60
C GLY A 275 20.63 7.45 8.17
N ALA A 276 19.93 8.08 9.13
CA ALA A 276 18.75 8.91 8.86
C ALA A 276 19.03 10.05 7.84
N ALA A 277 20.19 10.69 7.94
CA ALA A 277 20.56 11.77 7.04
C ALA A 277 20.83 11.30 5.61
N GLU A 278 21.43 10.12 5.46
CA GLU A 278 21.69 9.52 4.15
C GLU A 278 20.38 9.20 3.44
N ILE A 279 19.41 8.55 4.11
CA ILE A 279 18.09 8.26 3.52
C ILE A 279 17.37 9.55 3.08
N VAL A 280 17.45 10.61 3.88
CA VAL A 280 16.83 11.90 3.55
C VAL A 280 17.50 12.56 2.35
N ILE A 281 18.83 12.60 2.32
CA ILE A 281 19.61 13.18 1.21
C ILE A 281 19.35 12.40 -0.09
N GLU A 282 19.41 11.07 -0.04
CA GLU A 282 19.14 10.22 -1.21
C GLU A 282 17.75 10.47 -1.78
N GLU A 283 16.73 10.68 -0.94
CA GLU A 283 15.38 10.96 -1.43
C GLU A 283 15.24 12.36 -2.04
N ILE A 284 15.95 13.36 -1.50
CA ILE A 284 16.02 14.71 -2.08
C ILE A 284 16.68 14.68 -3.46
N GLU A 285 17.77 13.93 -3.60
CA GLU A 285 18.46 13.71 -4.87
C GLU A 285 17.60 12.89 -5.86
N ARG A 286 16.84 11.90 -5.38
CA ARG A 286 15.95 11.10 -6.22
C ARG A 286 14.78 11.91 -6.77
N VAL A 287 14.23 12.82 -5.97
CA VAL A 287 13.07 13.63 -6.35
C VAL A 287 13.32 14.45 -7.60
N VAL A 288 14.56 14.93 -7.80
CA VAL A 288 14.90 15.75 -8.97
C VAL A 288 15.04 14.96 -10.27
N ASP A 289 14.99 13.62 -10.23
CA ASP A 289 14.92 12.79 -11.43
C ASP A 289 13.51 12.65 -11.99
N ALA A 290 13.38 12.03 -13.17
CA ALA A 290 12.12 11.91 -13.88
C ALA A 290 11.08 11.18 -13.02
N PHE A 291 9.94 11.84 -12.78
CA PHE A 291 8.85 11.35 -11.91
C PHE A 291 9.26 11.05 -10.44
N GLY A 292 10.43 11.53 -10.00
CA GLY A 292 11.02 11.21 -8.71
C GLY A 292 11.39 9.73 -8.57
N LEU A 293 11.85 9.12 -9.68
CA LEU A 293 12.31 7.74 -9.82
C LEU A 293 13.67 7.76 -10.53
N HIS A 294 14.64 6.98 -10.08
CA HIS A 294 15.99 6.96 -10.65
C HIS A 294 16.13 5.93 -11.79
N ASP A 295 15.48 4.78 -11.67
CA ASP A 295 15.60 3.67 -12.62
C ASP A 295 14.78 3.93 -13.90
N ALA A 296 15.43 3.88 -15.07
CA ALA A 296 14.79 4.13 -16.36
C ALA A 296 13.58 3.21 -16.60
N ARG A 297 13.66 1.94 -16.18
CA ARG A 297 12.54 1.00 -16.25
C ARG A 297 11.37 1.44 -15.38
N SER A 298 11.61 1.93 -14.16
CA SER A 298 10.57 2.49 -13.30
C SER A 298 9.94 3.74 -13.90
N GLN A 299 10.74 4.64 -14.49
CA GLN A 299 10.27 5.85 -15.16
C GLN A 299 9.34 5.48 -16.33
N ALA A 300 9.76 4.56 -17.20
CA ALA A 300 8.96 4.09 -18.34
C ALA A 300 7.67 3.40 -17.90
N LEU A 301 7.73 2.54 -16.87
CA LEU A 301 6.54 1.90 -16.30
C LEU A 301 5.56 2.90 -15.69
N PHE A 302 6.06 3.97 -15.06
CA PHE A 302 5.19 5.00 -14.52
C PHE A 302 4.47 5.76 -15.64
N LEU A 303 5.16 6.11 -16.73
CA LEU A 303 4.52 6.73 -17.91
C LEU A 303 3.48 5.80 -18.55
N VAL A 304 3.81 4.52 -18.75
CA VAL A 304 2.86 3.50 -19.21
C VAL A 304 1.61 3.49 -18.31
N GLY A 305 1.81 3.51 -17.00
CA GLY A 305 0.71 3.53 -16.04
C GLY A 305 -0.15 4.80 -16.14
N THR A 306 0.47 5.97 -16.33
CA THR A 306 -0.23 7.24 -16.55
C THR A 306 -1.14 7.17 -17.78
N VAL A 307 -0.74 6.45 -18.83
CA VAL A 307 -1.57 6.24 -20.03
C VAL A 307 -2.69 5.24 -19.80
N ILE A 308 -2.44 4.15 -19.06
CA ILE A 308 -3.44 3.10 -18.78
C ILE A 308 -4.54 3.61 -17.84
N ALA A 309 -4.16 4.29 -16.75
CA ALA A 309 -5.05 4.66 -15.66
C ALA A 309 -6.34 5.41 -16.07
N PRO A 310 -6.32 6.47 -16.91
CA PRO A 310 -7.53 7.20 -17.32
C PRO A 310 -8.50 6.39 -18.17
N GLN A 311 -8.03 5.27 -18.76
CA GLN A 311 -8.86 4.36 -19.54
C GLN A 311 -9.59 3.34 -18.66
N LEU A 312 -9.15 3.16 -17.41
CA LEU A 312 -9.77 2.24 -16.46
C LEU A 312 -11.03 2.88 -15.88
N THR A 313 -12.16 2.58 -16.50
CA THR A 313 -13.51 3.09 -16.18
C THR A 313 -14.45 1.95 -15.75
N PRO A 314 -14.32 1.41 -14.53
CA PRO A 314 -15.08 0.26 -14.05
C PRO A 314 -16.61 0.42 -14.12
N LEU A 315 -17.11 1.64 -13.94
CA LEU A 315 -18.54 1.91 -13.85
C LEU A 315 -19.20 2.31 -15.17
N LEU A 316 -18.44 2.79 -16.17
CA LEU A 316 -19.00 3.17 -17.46
C LEU A 316 -19.62 1.96 -18.20
N HIS A 317 -20.71 2.21 -18.91
CA HIS A 317 -21.39 1.20 -19.72
C HIS A 317 -20.66 1.00 -21.06
N VAL A 318 -20.75 -0.20 -21.63
CA VAL A 318 -20.14 -0.49 -22.94
C VAL A 318 -21.02 0.08 -24.07
N ASP A 319 -22.32 0.23 -23.80
CA ASP A 319 -23.32 0.68 -24.78
C ASP A 319 -23.51 2.20 -24.84
N SER A 320 -22.74 2.96 -24.05
CA SER A 320 -22.65 4.41 -24.24
C SER A 320 -21.73 4.69 -25.43
N ASP A 321 -22.27 5.32 -26.48
CA ASP A 321 -21.56 5.77 -27.70
C ASP A 321 -20.29 6.62 -27.42
N ASP A 322 -20.03 6.98 -26.17
CA ASP A 322 -18.95 7.85 -25.71
C ASP A 322 -17.61 7.18 -25.38
N GLY A 323 -17.50 5.85 -25.40
CA GLY A 323 -16.25 5.17 -25.04
C GLY A 323 -15.95 3.95 -25.88
N GLY A 324 -15.07 4.09 -26.89
CA GLY A 324 -14.50 2.94 -27.60
C GLY A 324 -14.00 1.91 -26.59
N ALA A 325 -14.40 0.65 -26.76
CA ALA A 325 -14.03 -0.41 -25.84
C ALA A 325 -12.50 -0.47 -25.74
N ALA A 326 -11.94 -0.33 -24.53
CA ALA A 326 -10.50 -0.43 -24.34
C ALA A 326 -9.99 -1.77 -24.92
N GLU A 327 -9.01 -1.70 -25.81
CA GLU A 327 -8.43 -2.84 -26.51
C GLU A 327 -7.10 -3.30 -25.87
N GLY A 328 -6.55 -4.40 -26.38
CA GLY A 328 -5.25 -4.92 -25.95
C GLY A 328 -5.16 -5.15 -24.44
N PHE A 329 -4.01 -4.77 -23.86
CA PHE A 329 -3.75 -4.97 -22.45
C PHE A 329 -4.65 -4.12 -21.54
N VAL A 330 -5.05 -2.92 -21.96
CA VAL A 330 -5.97 -2.07 -21.18
C VAL A 330 -7.33 -2.75 -21.06
N GLY A 331 -7.83 -3.32 -22.16
CA GLY A 331 -9.06 -4.12 -22.19
C GLY A 331 -9.02 -5.30 -21.23
N GLU A 332 -7.90 -6.04 -21.17
CA GLU A 332 -7.70 -7.15 -20.24
C GLU A 332 -7.84 -6.70 -18.76
N LEU A 333 -7.19 -5.59 -18.39
CA LEU A 333 -7.27 -5.03 -17.03
C LEU A 333 -8.69 -4.55 -16.71
N GLN A 334 -9.32 -3.82 -17.64
CA GLN A 334 -10.68 -3.32 -17.51
C GLN A 334 -11.68 -4.45 -17.30
N GLN A 335 -11.57 -5.52 -18.09
CA GLN A 335 -12.47 -6.67 -18.02
C GLN A 335 -12.29 -7.42 -16.69
N ARG A 336 -11.06 -7.53 -16.19
CA ARG A 336 -10.78 -8.11 -14.87
C ARG A 336 -11.46 -7.33 -13.74
N ILE A 337 -11.39 -5.99 -13.79
CA ILE A 337 -12.06 -5.15 -12.79
C ILE A 337 -13.59 -5.29 -12.90
N ARG A 338 -14.15 -5.24 -14.11
CA ARG A 338 -15.62 -5.32 -14.33
C ARG A 338 -16.23 -6.68 -13.99
N ARG A 339 -15.44 -7.77 -13.97
CA ARG A 339 -15.87 -9.12 -13.56
C ARG A 339 -16.00 -9.29 -12.03
N GLU A 340 -15.55 -8.31 -11.26
CA GLU A 340 -15.73 -8.33 -9.82
C GLU A 340 -17.22 -8.22 -9.44
N ALA A 341 -17.71 -9.15 -8.62
CA ALA A 341 -19.13 -9.24 -8.29
C ALA A 341 -19.70 -7.93 -7.70
N TYR A 342 -18.91 -7.23 -6.86
CA TYR A 342 -19.32 -5.94 -6.31
C TYR A 342 -19.38 -4.83 -7.36
N VAL A 343 -18.51 -4.85 -8.37
CA VAL A 343 -18.54 -3.89 -9.48
C VAL A 343 -19.75 -4.17 -10.37
N MET A 344 -20.02 -5.44 -10.70
CA MET A 344 -21.22 -5.83 -11.45
C MET A 344 -22.53 -5.45 -10.72
N HIS A 345 -22.52 -5.55 -9.39
CA HIS A 345 -23.64 -5.12 -8.56
C HIS A 345 -23.82 -3.60 -8.61
N LEU A 346 -22.76 -2.83 -8.38
CA LEU A 346 -22.80 -1.37 -8.40
C LEU A 346 -23.18 -0.82 -9.77
N ARG A 347 -22.66 -1.38 -10.88
CA ARG A 347 -23.07 -0.98 -12.24
C ARG A 347 -24.58 -1.13 -12.47
N ARG A 348 -25.18 -2.22 -11.98
CA ARG A 348 -26.63 -2.43 -12.06
C ARG A 348 -27.41 -1.44 -11.19
N GLN A 349 -26.94 -1.16 -9.97
CA GLN A 349 -27.63 -0.27 -9.04
C GLN A 349 -27.56 1.20 -9.44
N LEU A 350 -26.37 1.67 -9.88
CA LEU A 350 -26.17 3.06 -10.30
C LEU A 350 -26.95 3.39 -11.57
N CYS A 351 -27.08 2.43 -12.50
CA CYS A 351 -28.00 2.54 -13.64
C CYS A 351 -29.46 2.77 -13.23
N ALA A 352 -29.88 2.17 -12.12
CA ALA A 352 -31.26 2.23 -11.65
C ALA A 352 -31.56 3.45 -10.76
N GLY A 353 -30.61 4.38 -10.58
CA GLY A 353 -30.77 5.56 -9.71
C GLY A 353 -31.02 5.24 -8.22
N GLY A 354 -30.72 4.01 -7.79
CA GLY A 354 -31.08 3.49 -6.47
C GLY A 354 -29.99 3.69 -5.40
N ALA A 355 -30.43 3.79 -4.14
CA ALA A 355 -29.63 4.18 -2.98
C ALA A 355 -28.27 3.46 -2.86
N ILE A 356 -27.20 4.26 -2.88
CA ILE A 356 -25.87 3.85 -2.43
C ILE A 356 -25.93 3.77 -0.90
N HIS A 357 -25.71 2.58 -0.32
CA HIS A 357 -25.58 2.46 1.12
C HIS A 357 -24.44 3.36 1.62
N PRO A 358 -24.58 4.14 2.71
CA PRO A 358 -23.57 5.10 3.15
C PRO A 358 -22.15 4.52 3.26
N ASP A 359 -22.04 3.28 3.73
CA ASP A 359 -20.75 2.58 3.85
C ASP A 359 -20.05 2.26 2.51
N GLN A 360 -20.76 2.30 1.39
CA GLN A 360 -20.23 2.00 0.05
C GLN A 360 -19.78 3.26 -0.70
N THR A 361 -20.07 4.46 -0.18
CA THR A 361 -19.75 5.75 -0.81
C THR A 361 -18.28 5.84 -1.25
N LYS A 362 -17.35 5.42 -0.38
CA LYS A 362 -15.92 5.48 -0.69
C LYS A 362 -15.51 4.53 -1.82
N VAL A 363 -16.09 3.33 -1.87
CA VAL A 363 -15.79 2.37 -2.96
C VAL A 363 -16.38 2.86 -4.27
N VAL A 364 -17.56 3.48 -4.26
CA VAL A 364 -18.14 4.08 -5.47
C VAL A 364 -17.25 5.23 -5.97
N ALA A 365 -16.82 6.13 -5.10
CA ALA A 365 -15.91 7.21 -5.46
C ALA A 365 -14.57 6.67 -6.02
N ASP A 366 -13.98 5.67 -5.35
CA ASP A 366 -12.74 5.02 -5.81
C ASP A 366 -12.94 4.30 -7.17
N LEU A 367 -14.16 3.85 -7.53
CA LEU A 367 -14.46 3.25 -8.84
C LEU A 367 -14.79 4.29 -9.92
N GLN A 368 -15.30 5.47 -9.55
CA GLN A 368 -15.50 6.60 -10.47
C GLN A 368 -14.16 7.21 -10.87
N ASP A 369 -13.25 7.38 -9.91
CA ASP A 369 -11.89 7.88 -10.12
C ASP A 369 -10.85 6.77 -9.95
N PHE A 370 -11.03 5.64 -10.64
CA PHE A 370 -10.20 4.44 -10.43
C PHE A 370 -8.71 4.68 -10.68
N TRP A 371 -8.38 5.67 -11.53
CA TRP A 371 -7.02 6.12 -11.76
C TRP A 371 -6.31 6.55 -10.46
N LYS A 372 -7.01 7.18 -9.50
CA LYS A 372 -6.41 7.74 -8.27
C LYS A 372 -5.78 6.66 -7.39
N PRO A 373 -6.51 5.64 -6.90
CA PRO A 373 -5.93 4.57 -6.10
C PRO A 373 -4.94 3.74 -6.92
N TRP A 374 -5.15 3.58 -8.24
CA TRP A 374 -4.30 2.78 -9.10
C TRP A 374 -2.92 3.42 -9.33
N LEU A 375 -2.85 4.69 -9.73
CA LEU A 375 -1.58 5.41 -9.92
C LEU A 375 -0.81 5.59 -8.61
N ASN A 376 -1.51 5.89 -7.52
CA ASN A 376 -0.88 5.94 -6.20
C ASN A 376 -0.22 4.62 -5.80
N ARG A 377 -0.88 3.50 -6.09
CA ARG A 377 -0.36 2.16 -5.82
C ARG A 377 0.83 1.84 -6.71
N LEU A 378 0.75 2.17 -8.01
CA LEU A 378 1.84 1.99 -8.97
C LEU A 378 3.08 2.77 -8.52
N TRP A 379 2.94 4.08 -8.30
CA TRP A 379 4.05 4.92 -7.88
C TRP A 379 4.70 4.40 -6.58
N SER A 380 3.89 4.06 -5.57
CA SER A 380 4.40 3.48 -4.30
C SER A 380 5.14 2.16 -4.48
N ARG A 381 4.74 1.35 -5.48
CA ARG A 381 5.37 0.08 -5.80
C ARG A 381 6.70 0.31 -6.50
N LEU A 382 6.77 1.25 -7.45
CA LEU A 382 7.99 1.58 -8.20
C LEU A 382 9.03 2.23 -7.29
N HIS A 383 8.68 3.30 -6.58
CA HIS A 383 9.55 3.96 -5.59
C HIS A 383 10.09 2.96 -4.58
N GLY A 384 9.19 2.12 -4.04
CA GLY A 384 9.54 1.05 -3.12
C GLY A 384 10.47 -0.05 -3.64
N ARG A 385 10.58 -0.22 -4.96
CA ARG A 385 11.52 -1.16 -5.58
C ARG A 385 12.91 -0.57 -5.75
N GLU A 386 13.04 0.75 -5.81
CA GLU A 386 14.34 1.42 -5.89
C GLU A 386 15.07 1.44 -4.54
N ILE A 387 14.31 1.38 -3.44
CA ILE A 387 14.85 1.38 -2.08
C ILE A 387 15.36 -0.02 -1.63
N ARG A 388 14.87 -1.11 -2.24
CA ARG A 388 15.16 -2.48 -1.79
C ARG A 388 16.03 -3.24 -2.80
N PRO A 389 16.95 -4.14 -2.35
CA PRO A 389 17.61 -5.10 -3.23
C PRO A 389 16.62 -5.83 -4.13
N ARG A 390 16.84 -5.79 -5.44
CA ARG A 390 15.82 -6.12 -6.45
C ARG A 390 15.80 -7.64 -6.71
N PRO A 391 14.70 -8.37 -6.40
CA PRO A 391 14.47 -9.70 -6.99
C PRO A 391 14.36 -9.56 -8.53
N PRO A 392 14.44 -10.66 -9.30
CA PRO A 392 14.32 -10.60 -10.75
C PRO A 392 13.10 -9.77 -11.16
N ALA A 393 13.27 -8.97 -12.21
CA ALA A 393 12.24 -8.04 -12.63
C ALA A 393 11.02 -8.82 -13.15
N GLU A 394 9.89 -8.71 -12.45
CA GLU A 394 8.58 -9.12 -12.95
C GLU A 394 8.29 -8.38 -14.27
N SER A 395 7.60 -9.04 -15.19
CA SER A 395 7.18 -8.42 -16.44
C SER A 395 6.32 -7.17 -16.17
N PRO A 396 6.44 -6.06 -16.91
CA PRO A 396 5.45 -4.99 -16.99
C PRO A 396 4.00 -5.44 -16.86
N LYS A 397 3.56 -6.46 -17.63
CA LYS A 397 2.18 -6.95 -17.56
C LYS A 397 1.85 -7.53 -16.19
N GLU A 398 2.73 -8.35 -15.60
CA GLU A 398 2.54 -8.90 -14.26
C GLU A 398 2.48 -7.81 -13.19
N LEU A 399 3.39 -6.83 -13.24
CA LEU A 399 3.42 -5.72 -12.30
C LEU A 399 2.10 -4.94 -12.33
N LEU A 400 1.68 -4.50 -13.51
CA LEU A 400 0.48 -3.67 -13.70
C LEU A 400 -0.81 -4.45 -13.39
N THR A 401 -0.84 -5.75 -13.69
CA THR A 401 -1.90 -6.66 -13.23
C THR A 401 -1.91 -6.79 -11.71
N GLY A 402 -0.74 -6.88 -11.09
CA GLY A 402 -0.55 -6.91 -9.64
C GLY A 402 -1.07 -5.65 -8.95
N ILE A 403 -0.82 -4.47 -9.53
CA ILE A 403 -1.38 -3.19 -9.05
C ILE A 403 -2.91 -3.24 -9.07
N THR A 404 -3.49 -3.65 -10.21
CA THR A 404 -4.94 -3.79 -10.38
C THR A 404 -5.55 -4.74 -9.35
N ARG A 405 -4.96 -5.92 -9.18
CA ARG A 405 -5.36 -6.90 -8.17
C ARG A 405 -5.32 -6.31 -6.77
N SER A 406 -4.30 -5.51 -6.49
CA SER A 406 -4.14 -4.93 -5.17
C SER A 406 -5.19 -3.89 -4.83
N VAL A 407 -5.62 -3.06 -5.79
CA VAL A 407 -6.72 -2.11 -5.59
C VAL A 407 -8.04 -2.86 -5.36
N ILE A 408 -8.30 -3.91 -6.15
CA ILE A 408 -9.48 -4.77 -5.99
C ILE A 408 -9.52 -5.42 -4.59
N LEU A 409 -8.37 -5.89 -4.08
CA LEU A 409 -8.30 -6.48 -2.74
C LEU A 409 -8.63 -5.47 -1.64
N ASP A 410 -8.22 -4.22 -1.77
CA ASP A 410 -8.57 -3.17 -0.81
C ASP A 410 -10.08 -2.88 -0.83
N HIS A 411 -10.68 -2.77 -2.01
CA HIS A 411 -12.14 -2.62 -2.15
C HIS A 411 -12.89 -3.79 -1.50
N ARG A 412 -12.48 -5.04 -1.78
CA ARG A 412 -13.08 -6.23 -1.16
C ARG A 412 -12.96 -6.23 0.36
N ALA A 413 -11.81 -5.81 0.89
CA ALA A 413 -11.60 -5.71 2.33
C ALA A 413 -12.52 -4.66 2.98
N ARG A 414 -12.71 -3.50 2.32
CA ARG A 414 -13.62 -2.45 2.79
C ARG A 414 -15.08 -2.89 2.76
N ILE A 415 -15.52 -3.52 1.67
CA ILE A 415 -16.87 -4.07 1.54
C ILE A 415 -17.11 -5.12 2.62
N ARG A 416 -16.18 -6.06 2.81
CA ARG A 416 -16.25 -7.05 3.89
C ARG A 416 -16.44 -6.39 5.25
N LYS A 417 -15.63 -5.38 5.57
CA LYS A 417 -15.69 -4.64 6.83
C LYS A 417 -17.00 -3.84 7.00
N SER A 418 -17.66 -3.45 5.92
CA SER A 418 -19.00 -2.81 5.98
C SER A 418 -20.09 -3.85 6.24
N LEU A 419 -20.06 -4.98 5.53
CA LEU A 419 -21.01 -6.08 5.74
C LEU A 419 -20.93 -6.63 7.18
N GLU A 420 -19.72 -6.78 7.72
CA GLU A 420 -19.48 -7.19 9.11
C GLU A 420 -19.98 -6.18 10.15
N ARG A 421 -20.17 -4.91 9.78
CA ARG A 421 -20.73 -3.87 10.66
C ARG A 421 -22.26 -3.75 10.57
N SER A 422 -22.82 -4.19 9.46
CA SER A 422 -24.26 -4.12 9.17
C SER A 422 -25.02 -5.39 9.55
N SER A 423 -24.29 -6.45 9.92
CA SER A 423 -24.80 -7.73 10.42
C SER A 423 -24.63 -7.78 11.93
#